data_AF-A0A957XII1-F1
#
_entry.id   AF-A0A957XII1-F1
#
_cell.length_a   1.000
_cell.length_b   1.000
_cell.length_c   1.000
_cell.angle_alpha   90.00
_cell.angle_beta   90.00
_cell.angle_gamma   90.00
#
_symmetry.space_group_name_H-M   'P 1'
#
loop_
_entity.id
_entity.type
_entity.pdbx_description
1 polymer ?
#
loop_
_entity_poly.entity_id
_entity_poly.type
_entity_poly.pdbx_seq_one_letter_code
_entity_poly.pdbx_strand_id
1 'polypeptide(L)' 'MLTEQIPLISAENITDDIRHFVNDALIEKIWCDLDKQITRKQIRQAALEVAADFRNATITTFIPIFVHRRTIEKLRN' A
#
# COMPACT_ATOMS: atom_id res chain seq x y z
N MET A 1 -24.77 26.24 23.58
CA MET A 1 -23.58 25.37 23.55
C MET A 1 -23.65 24.56 22.27
N LEU A 2 -22.78 24.88 21.31
CA LEU A 2 -22.69 24.16 20.03
C LEU A 2 -21.71 23.00 20.25
N THR A 3 -22.22 21.79 20.38
CA THR A 3 -21.40 20.57 20.38
C THR A 3 -20.91 20.36 18.95
N GLU A 4 -19.63 20.63 18.72
CA GLU A 4 -18.93 20.28 17.49
C GLU A 4 -18.98 18.76 17.31
N GLN A 5 -19.84 18.30 16.41
CA GLN A 5 -19.84 16.91 15.95
C GLN A 5 -18.61 16.74 15.06
N ILE A 6 -17.49 16.32 15.65
CA ILE A 6 -16.35 15.81 14.90
C ILE A 6 -16.86 14.54 14.19
N PRO A 7 -16.73 14.42 12.85
CA PRO A 7 -17.13 13.21 12.16
C PRO A 7 -16.22 12.09 12.66
N LEU A 8 -16.82 11.07 13.28
CA LEU A 8 -16.15 9.82 13.56
C LEU A 8 -15.77 9.22 12.20
N ILE A 9 -14.52 9.37 11.79
CA ILE A 9 -14.02 8.81 10.53
C ILE A 9 -14.06 7.29 10.73
N SER A 10 -15.13 6.66 10.23
CA SER A 10 -15.34 5.22 10.33
C SER A 10 -14.10 4.50 9.79
N ALA A 11 -13.54 3.62 10.63
CA ALA A 11 -12.37 2.81 10.31
C ALA A 11 -12.52 1.96 9.03
N GLU A 12 -13.73 1.85 8.49
CA GLU A 12 -14.05 1.12 7.26
C GLU A 12 -13.53 1.82 5.99
N ASN A 13 -13.47 3.16 5.93
CA ASN A 13 -12.95 3.88 4.75
C ASN A 13 -11.43 3.78 4.57
N ILE A 14 -10.71 3.51 5.66
CA ILE A 14 -9.24 3.48 5.67
C ILE A 14 -8.71 2.22 4.96
N THR A 15 -9.51 1.16 4.92
CA THR A 15 -9.12 -0.13 4.31
C THR A 15 -9.14 -0.10 2.79
N ASP A 16 -9.97 0.75 2.18
CA ASP A 16 -10.07 0.87 0.72
C ASP A 16 -8.89 1.65 0.14
N ASP A 17 -8.43 2.70 0.84
CA ASP A 17 -7.29 3.52 0.40
C ASP A 17 -5.99 2.72 0.28
N ILE A 18 -5.73 1.77 1.17
CA ILE A 18 -4.51 0.95 1.10
C ILE A 18 -4.51 0.06 -0.14
N ARG A 19 -5.65 -0.53 -0.49
CA ARG A 19 -5.79 -1.37 -1.67
C ARG A 19 -5.69 -0.56 -2.95
N HIS A 20 -6.08 0.73 -2.91
CA HIS A 20 -5.92 1.63 -4.04
C HIS A 20 -4.45 1.77 -4.49
N PHE A 21 -3.50 1.73 -3.56
CA PHE A 21 -2.07 1.79 -3.90
C PHE A 21 -1.50 0.47 -4.43
N VAL A 22 -2.15 -0.67 -4.16
CA VAL A 22 -1.69 -2.01 -4.56
C VAL A 22 -2.54 -2.56 -5.70
N ASN A 23 -2.36 -1.96 -6.88
CA ASN A 23 -3.01 -2.39 -8.12
C ASN A 23 -2.14 -3.38 -8.93
N ASP A 24 -2.75 -4.02 -9.94
CA ASP A 24 -2.07 -5.02 -10.76
C ASP A 24 -0.87 -4.46 -11.53
N ALA A 25 -0.92 -3.19 -11.96
CA ALA A 25 0.19 -2.54 -12.63
C ALA A 25 1.44 -2.42 -11.73
N LEU A 26 1.24 -2.11 -10.45
CA LEU A 26 2.32 -2.10 -9.46
C LEU A 26 2.89 -3.50 -9.26
N ILE A 27 2.03 -4.52 -9.14
CA ILE A 27 2.45 -5.91 -8.97
C ILE A 27 3.26 -6.40 -10.17
N GLU A 28 2.81 -6.13 -11.40
CA GLU A 28 3.55 -6.49 -12.62
C GLU A 28 4.90 -5.79 -12.69
N LYS A 29 4.96 -4.50 -12.32
CA LYS A 29 6.22 -3.75 -12.30
C LYS A 29 7.22 -4.38 -11.33
N ILE A 30 6.81 -4.65 -10.09
CA ILE A 30 7.66 -5.31 -9.08
C ILE A 30 8.05 -6.72 -9.54
N TRP A 31 7.14 -7.46 -10.19
CA TRP A 31 7.44 -8.79 -10.71
C TRP A 31 8.53 -8.77 -11.78
N CYS A 32 8.50 -7.78 -12.68
CA CYS A 32 9.56 -7.54 -13.65
C CYS A 32 10.88 -7.13 -12.98
N ASP A 33 10.84 -6.23 -11.98
CA ASP A 33 12.02 -5.76 -11.26
C ASP A 33 12.68 -6.84 -10.37
N LEU A 34 11.96 -7.92 -10.06
CA LEU A 34 12.42 -9.11 -9.34
C LEU A 34 12.77 -10.27 -10.28
N ASP A 35 13.04 -9.99 -11.56
CA ASP A 35 13.40 -10.97 -12.59
C ASP A 35 12.41 -12.13 -12.71
N LYS A 36 11.14 -11.89 -12.36
CA LYS A 36 10.03 -12.86 -12.38
C LYS A 36 10.22 -14.09 -11.48
N GLN A 37 11.19 -14.07 -10.57
CA GLN A 37 11.53 -15.21 -9.71
C GLN A 37 10.51 -15.42 -8.58
N ILE A 38 9.84 -14.35 -8.16
CA ILE A 38 8.89 -14.37 -7.04
C ILE A 38 7.46 -14.38 -7.58
N THR A 39 6.57 -15.15 -6.95
CA THR A 39 5.18 -15.23 -7.41
C THR A 39 4.45 -13.90 -7.20
N ARG A 40 3.54 -13.55 -8.12
CA ARG A 40 2.66 -12.37 -7.99
C ARG A 40 1.87 -12.36 -6.69
N LYS A 41 1.48 -13.53 -6.18
CA LYS A 41 0.79 -13.68 -4.90
C LYS A 41 1.66 -13.22 -3.73
N GLN A 42 2.92 -13.64 -3.69
CA GLN A 42 3.89 -13.21 -2.67
C GLN A 42 4.16 -11.71 -2.78
N ILE A 43 4.31 -11.19 -4.01
CA ILE A 43 4.50 -9.75 -4.25
C ILE A 43 3.30 -8.96 -3.73
N ARG A 44 2.07 -9.39 -4.03
CA ARG A 44 0.86 -8.73 -3.54
C ARG A 44 0.79 -8.73 -2.03
N GLN A 45 1.09 -9.86 -1.39
CA GLN A 45 1.09 -9.96 0.06
C GLN A 45 2.11 -8.99 0.69
N ALA A 46 3.34 -8.97 0.19
CA ALA A 46 4.38 -8.07 0.67
C ALA A 46 4.02 -6.59 0.42
N ALA A 47 3.45 -6.26 -0.74
CA ALA A 47 3.01 -4.90 -1.06
C ALA A 47 1.88 -4.43 -0.16
N LEU A 48 0.92 -5.29 0.18
CA LEU A 48 -0.16 -4.96 1.13
C LEU A 48 0.38 -4.74 2.54
N GLU A 49 1.32 -5.56 2.99
CA GLU A 49 1.98 -5.39 4.28
C GLU A 49 2.72 -4.06 4.36
N VAL A 50 3.49 -3.72 3.32
CA VAL A 50 4.20 -2.44 3.21
C VAL A 50 3.22 -1.26 3.13
N ALA A 51 2.14 -1.39 2.37
CA ALA A 51 1.14 -0.33 2.23
C ALA A 51 0.37 -0.06 3.53
N ALA A 52 0.24 -1.07 4.40
CA ALA A 52 -0.37 -0.90 5.71
C ALA A 52 0.40 0.08 6.62
N ASP A 53 1.72 0.22 6.45
CA ASP A 53 2.54 1.20 7.18
C ASP A 53 2.18 2.65 6.86
N PHE A 54 1.54 2.89 5.71
CA PHE A 54 1.17 4.22 5.23
C PHE A 54 -0.31 4.56 5.47
N ARG A 55 -1.02 3.74 6.23
CA ARG A 55 -2.46 3.88 6.51
C ARG A 55 -2.88 5.28 6.97
N ASN A 56 -2.03 5.93 7.76
CA ASN A 56 -2.31 7.23 8.37
C ASN A 56 -1.47 8.36 7.74
N ALA A 57 -0.89 8.13 6.56
CA ALA A 57 -0.04 9.12 5.92
C ALA A 57 -0.89 10.29 5.37
N THR A 58 -0.58 11.50 5.81
CA THR A 58 -1.27 12.73 5.36
C THR A 58 -0.99 13.06 3.90
N ILE A 59 0.17 12.63 3.37
CA ILE A 59 0.57 12.85 1.96
C ILE A 59 0.57 11.50 1.25
N THR A 60 -0.38 11.31 0.32
CA THR A 60 -0.59 10.03 -0.37
C THR A 60 0.09 9.94 -1.74
N THR A 61 0.44 11.09 -2.34
CA THR A 61 1.00 11.18 -3.70
C THR A 61 2.25 10.31 -3.92
N PHE A 62 3.08 10.13 -2.89
CA PHE A 62 4.33 9.37 -2.97
C PHE A 62 4.22 7.94 -2.45
N ILE A 63 3.07 7.54 -1.88
CA ILE A 63 2.88 6.20 -1.32
C ILE A 63 3.16 5.10 -2.35
N PRO A 64 2.67 5.17 -3.62
CA PRO A 64 2.97 4.12 -4.60
C PRO A 64 4.47 3.89 -4.83
N ILE A 65 5.27 4.96 -4.82
CA ILE A 65 6.73 4.88 -5.00
C ILE A 65 7.39 4.21 -3.80
N PHE A 66 6.96 4.57 -2.58
CA PHE A 66 7.48 3.95 -1.37
C PHE A 66 7.07 2.48 -1.23
N VAL A 67 5.81 2.16 -1.55
CA VAL A 67 5.32 0.77 -1.55
C VAL A 67 6.13 -0.07 -2.54
N HIS A 68 6.34 0.43 -3.76
CA HIS A 68 7.17 -0.23 -4.76
C HIS A 68 8.58 -0.56 -4.23
N ARG A 69 9.29 0.47 -3.77
CA ARG A 69 10.69 0.35 -3.32
C ARG A 69 10.81 -0.60 -2.13
N ARG A 70 10.00 -0.41 -1.09
CA ARG A 70 10.05 -1.24 0.13
C ARG A 70 9.64 -2.68 -0.13
N THR A 71 8.72 -2.93 -1.07
CA THR A 71 8.34 -4.30 -1.45
C THR A 71 9.51 -5.04 -2.09
N ILE A 72 10.24 -4.38 -3.01
CA ILE A 72 11.45 -4.97 -3.62
C ILE A 72 12.52 -5.22 -2.55
N GLU A 73 12.79 -4.25 -1.68
CA GLU A 73 13.76 -4.39 -0.58
C GLU A 73 13.40 -5.55 0.35
N LYS A 74 12.10 -5.72 0.69
CA LYS A 74 11.60 -6.81 1.53
C LYS A 74 11.72 -8.18 0.89
N LEU A 75 11.61 -8.28 -0.44
CA LEU A 75 11.59 -9.55 -1.16
C LEU A 75 12.97 -9.99 -1.68
N ARG A 76 13.96 -9.08 -1.72
CA ARG A 76 15.34 -9.38 -2.09
C ARG A 76 16.23 -9.79 -0.91
N ASN A 77 15.83 -9.43 0.31
CA ASN A 77 16.47 -9.87 1.57
C ASN A 77 15.86 -11.18 2.05
#